data_AF-A0A1H8HZS2-F1
#
_entry.id   AF-A0A1H8HZS2-F1
#
_cell.length_a   1.000
_cell.length_b   1.000
_cell.length_c   1.000
_cell.angle_alpha   90.00
_cell.angle_beta   90.00
_cell.angle_gamma   90.00
#
_symmetry.space_group_name_H-M   'P 1'
#
loop_
_entity.id
_entity.type
_entity.pdbx_description
1 polymer ?
#
loop_
_entity_poly.entity_id
_entity_poly.type
_entity_poly.pdbx_seq_one_letter_code
_entity_poly.pdbx_strand_id
1 'polypeptide(L)'
;MPYDFTHRTPEVILKDRHCGYGKSNDLIASLSPDRSYLIVVPLNSEVDRFMKDAPIDLVEPISTRDDNPEKRAIAVHDRKRDHLRELLLGGHSIITTHALFTDIAYLAQDGLLLGYDVMVDEVLSVAHSVTQEVMTTGAKAQGVSIQSWKGLYIDEGFATVDPDTGMVYPSDKWERKQDLPELSKTLFSMAKAESLFSVGENVLVWELPPILLKAVGSLTIYTFLAEGSLMAGFMRRNAIAFTHDRDAASERKFRDEAKRLIEVRDMPSVNRLRFSYSGQQSMTKDHHKKVSNALKKIKERLLRGVPMENVMITSAKDMWSTPNGRPGPFATGSRMFENV
;
A
#
# COMPACT_ATOMS: atom_id res chain seq x y z
N MET A 1 5.12 15.52 -27.01
CA MET A 1 4.56 16.62 -26.20
C MET A 1 3.83 15.99 -25.03
N PRO A 2 3.96 16.52 -23.80
CA PRO A 2 3.15 16.06 -22.68
C PRO A 2 1.66 16.18 -23.04
N TYR A 3 0.84 15.21 -22.65
CA TYR A 3 -0.60 15.26 -22.90
C TYR A 3 -1.22 16.41 -22.09
N ASP A 4 -2.16 17.14 -22.68
CA ASP A 4 -2.86 18.23 -21.99
C ASP A 4 -3.99 17.67 -21.13
N PHE A 5 -3.70 17.47 -19.85
CA PHE A 5 -4.63 16.92 -18.87
C PHE A 5 -5.74 17.90 -18.43
N THR A 6 -5.79 19.11 -18.98
CA THR A 6 -6.83 20.11 -18.64
C THR A 6 -8.12 19.92 -19.43
N HIS A 7 -8.09 19.16 -20.54
CA HIS A 7 -9.23 19.05 -21.45
C HIS A 7 -10.09 17.78 -21.28
N ARG A 8 -9.64 16.78 -20.52
CA ARG A 8 -10.38 15.53 -20.33
C ARG A 8 -10.21 15.03 -18.90
N THR A 9 -11.29 15.08 -18.12
CA THR A 9 -11.36 14.45 -16.80
C THR A 9 -12.01 13.07 -16.95
N PRO A 10 -11.35 11.99 -16.50
CA PRO A 10 -11.94 10.67 -16.54
C PRO A 10 -13.14 10.60 -15.59
N GLU A 11 -14.06 9.70 -15.88
CA GLU A 11 -15.07 9.32 -14.90
C GLU A 11 -14.38 8.59 -13.74
N VAL A 12 -14.57 9.07 -12.52
CA VAL A 12 -14.04 8.46 -11.30
C VAL A 12 -15.21 7.99 -10.44
N ILE A 13 -15.23 6.70 -10.11
CA ILE A 13 -16.28 6.08 -9.29
C ILE A 13 -15.63 5.42 -8.07
N LEU A 14 -16.09 5.80 -6.88
CA LEU A 14 -15.81 5.09 -5.64
C LEU A 14 -16.99 4.15 -5.35
N LYS A 15 -16.79 2.85 -5.56
CA LYS A 15 -17.76 1.81 -5.20
C LYS A 15 -17.54 1.40 -3.75
N ASP A 16 -18.37 1.94 -2.87
CA ASP A 16 -18.30 1.73 -1.42
C ASP A 16 -19.18 0.55 -1.00
N ARG A 17 -18.55 -0.59 -0.76
CA ARG A 17 -19.18 -1.89 -0.46
C ARG A 17 -18.38 -2.60 0.64
N HIS A 18 -19.08 -3.19 1.61
CA HIS A 18 -18.43 -3.90 2.71
C HIS A 18 -17.71 -5.18 2.25
N CYS A 19 -16.82 -5.71 3.10
CA CYS A 19 -16.19 -7.01 2.84
C CYS A 19 -17.27 -8.11 2.74
N GLY A 20 -17.05 -9.10 1.87
CA GLY A 20 -18.03 -10.16 1.60
C GLY A 20 -19.21 -9.75 0.71
N TYR A 21 -19.28 -8.50 0.23
CA TYR A 21 -20.31 -8.07 -0.73
C TYR A 21 -20.16 -8.74 -2.11
N GLY A 22 -18.96 -9.23 -2.44
CA GLY A 22 -18.66 -9.77 -3.77
C GLY A 22 -17.96 -8.78 -4.71
N LYS A 23 -17.35 -7.71 -4.18
CA LYS A 23 -16.65 -6.66 -4.96
C LYS A 23 -15.79 -7.20 -6.10
N SER A 24 -14.91 -8.14 -5.80
CA SER A 24 -13.97 -8.68 -6.79
C SER A 24 -14.67 -9.57 -7.82
N ASN A 25 -15.76 -10.26 -7.45
CA ASN A 25 -16.59 -11.01 -8.40
C ASN A 25 -17.35 -10.06 -9.34
N ASP A 26 -17.91 -8.97 -8.79
CA ASP A 26 -18.55 -7.92 -9.59
C ASP A 26 -17.55 -7.27 -10.55
N LEU A 27 -16.30 -7.07 -10.11
CA LEU A 27 -15.21 -6.55 -10.94
C LEU A 27 -14.95 -7.50 -12.11
N ILE A 28 -14.70 -8.79 -11.84
CA ILE A 28 -14.48 -9.82 -12.86
C ILE A 28 -15.64 -9.87 -13.86
N ALA A 29 -16.88 -9.89 -13.37
CA ALA A 29 -18.07 -9.96 -14.21
C ALA A 29 -18.30 -8.71 -15.05
N SER A 30 -17.73 -7.56 -14.66
CA SER A 30 -17.85 -6.29 -15.40
C SER A 30 -16.86 -6.16 -16.56
N LEU A 31 -15.89 -7.07 -16.69
CA LEU A 31 -14.88 -7.04 -17.74
C LEU A 31 -15.48 -7.42 -19.09
N SER A 32 -15.06 -6.72 -20.13
CA SER A 32 -15.55 -6.87 -21.50
C SER A 32 -14.41 -6.86 -22.52
N PRO A 33 -14.36 -7.78 -23.51
CA PRO A 33 -13.24 -7.92 -24.45
C PRO A 33 -12.96 -6.71 -25.35
N ASP A 34 -13.91 -5.78 -25.48
CA ASP A 34 -13.82 -4.58 -26.33
C ASP A 34 -13.12 -3.38 -25.65
N ARG A 35 -12.66 -3.55 -24.42
CA ARG A 35 -12.02 -2.52 -23.60
C ARG A 35 -10.67 -3.01 -23.07
N SER A 36 -9.75 -2.08 -22.85
CA SER A 36 -8.45 -2.37 -22.25
C SER A 36 -8.45 -1.96 -20.78
N TYR A 37 -8.06 -2.89 -19.90
CA TYR A 37 -8.11 -2.69 -18.45
C TYR A 37 -6.73 -2.63 -17.84
N LEU A 38 -6.58 -1.84 -16.77
CA LEU A 38 -5.50 -1.97 -15.81
C LEU A 38 -6.11 -2.26 -14.45
N ILE A 39 -6.04 -3.51 -14.03
CA ILE A 39 -6.62 -4.01 -12.79
C ILE A 39 -5.54 -4.04 -11.71
N VAL A 40 -5.82 -3.43 -10.56
CA VAL A 40 -4.88 -3.28 -9.45
C VAL A 40 -5.47 -3.96 -8.21
N VAL A 41 -4.84 -5.04 -7.76
CA VAL A 41 -5.31 -5.85 -6.63
C VAL A 41 -4.30 -5.85 -5.48
N PRO A 42 -4.70 -6.13 -4.23
CA PRO A 42 -3.79 -6.03 -3.09
C PRO A 42 -2.77 -7.17 -3.02
N LEU A 43 -3.10 -8.38 -3.50
CA LEU A 43 -2.32 -9.60 -3.28
C LEU A 43 -2.01 -10.35 -4.58
N ASN A 44 -0.86 -11.03 -4.64
CA ASN A 44 -0.50 -11.89 -5.79
C ASN A 44 -1.51 -13.04 -5.98
N SER A 45 -2.07 -13.58 -4.90
CA SER A 45 -3.11 -14.62 -4.99
C SER A 45 -4.38 -14.12 -5.69
N GLU A 46 -4.68 -12.82 -5.58
CA GLU A 46 -5.79 -12.22 -6.32
C GLU A 46 -5.44 -12.09 -7.79
N VAL A 47 -4.19 -11.75 -8.13
CA VAL A 47 -3.72 -11.72 -9.52
C VAL A 47 -3.97 -13.09 -10.18
N ASP A 48 -3.52 -14.17 -9.53
CA ASP A 48 -3.70 -15.53 -10.04
C ASP A 48 -5.19 -15.90 -10.17
N ARG A 49 -6.05 -15.49 -9.23
CA ARG A 49 -7.50 -15.73 -9.30
C ARG A 49 -8.13 -15.01 -10.50
N PHE A 50 -7.81 -13.72 -10.68
CA PHE A 50 -8.34 -12.93 -11.77
C PHE A 50 -7.91 -13.46 -13.14
N MET A 51 -6.63 -13.83 -13.32
CA MET A 51 -6.17 -14.42 -14.58
C MET A 51 -6.90 -15.73 -14.92
N LYS A 52 -7.34 -16.49 -13.90
CA LYS A 52 -8.08 -17.74 -14.09
C LYS A 52 -9.56 -17.52 -14.41
N ASP A 53 -10.19 -16.58 -13.71
CA ASP A 53 -11.66 -16.46 -13.68
C ASP A 53 -12.19 -15.33 -14.59
N ALA A 54 -11.32 -14.44 -15.09
CA ALA A 54 -11.73 -13.35 -15.96
C ALA A 54 -12.26 -13.82 -17.33
N PRO A 55 -13.30 -13.17 -17.88
CA PRO A 55 -13.82 -13.48 -19.21
C PRO A 55 -12.95 -12.92 -20.35
N ILE A 56 -11.79 -12.33 -20.02
CA ILE A 56 -10.85 -11.70 -20.95
C ILE A 56 -9.43 -12.18 -20.66
N ASP A 57 -8.56 -12.09 -21.65
CA ASP A 57 -7.13 -12.36 -21.46
C ASP A 57 -6.50 -11.25 -20.62
N LEU A 58 -6.05 -11.62 -19.42
CA LEU A 58 -5.29 -10.75 -18.53
C LEU A 58 -3.83 -11.14 -18.54
N VAL A 59 -2.95 -10.14 -18.59
CA VAL A 59 -1.50 -10.32 -18.55
C VAL A 59 -0.91 -9.65 -17.30
N GLU A 60 -0.12 -10.39 -16.54
CA GLU A 60 0.66 -9.82 -15.44
C GLU A 60 2.06 -9.37 -15.92
N PRO A 61 2.54 -8.18 -15.51
CA PRO A 61 3.93 -7.80 -15.70
C PRO A 61 4.90 -8.67 -14.89
N ILE A 62 5.70 -9.47 -15.59
CA ILE A 62 6.80 -10.29 -15.04
C ILE A 62 8.19 -9.67 -15.29
N SER A 63 9.21 -10.17 -14.58
CA SER A 63 10.61 -9.76 -14.78
C SER A 63 11.59 -10.88 -14.45
N THR A 64 12.84 -10.80 -14.94
CA THR A 64 13.90 -11.77 -14.61
C THR A 64 14.28 -11.77 -13.13
N ARG A 65 13.81 -10.79 -12.35
CA ARG A 65 14.01 -10.63 -10.91
C ARG A 65 12.78 -11.00 -10.07
N ASP A 66 11.74 -11.57 -10.68
CA ASP A 66 10.51 -11.97 -9.98
C ASP A 66 10.81 -12.95 -8.83
N ASP A 67 10.08 -12.91 -7.73
CA ASP A 67 10.26 -13.88 -6.65
C ASP A 67 9.83 -15.28 -7.08
N ASN A 68 8.83 -15.38 -7.97
CA ASN A 68 8.34 -16.63 -8.52
C ASN A 68 9.30 -17.18 -9.60
N PRO A 69 9.91 -18.36 -9.39
CA PRO A 69 10.85 -18.97 -10.35
C PRO A 69 10.25 -19.24 -11.73
N GLU A 70 8.97 -19.59 -11.81
CA GLU A 70 8.28 -19.88 -13.07
C GLU A 70 8.10 -18.61 -13.89
N LYS A 71 7.68 -17.51 -13.24
CA LYS A 71 7.56 -16.19 -13.86
C LYS A 71 8.93 -15.67 -14.32
N ARG A 72 10.00 -15.87 -13.54
CA ARG A 72 11.36 -15.50 -13.94
C ARG A 72 11.84 -16.23 -15.19
N ALA A 73 11.54 -17.52 -15.32
CA ALA A 73 12.06 -18.36 -16.40
C ALA A 73 11.58 -17.94 -17.79
N ILE A 74 10.40 -17.33 -17.87
CA ILE A 74 9.80 -16.85 -19.12
C ILE A 74 9.94 -15.33 -19.31
N ALA A 75 10.49 -14.62 -18.33
CA ALA A 75 10.60 -13.16 -18.40
C ALA A 75 11.72 -12.72 -19.34
N VAL A 76 11.40 -11.77 -20.22
CA VAL A 76 12.37 -11.15 -21.14
C VAL A 76 12.98 -9.87 -20.55
N HIS A 77 12.22 -9.17 -19.70
CA HIS A 77 12.60 -7.87 -19.13
C HIS A 77 13.27 -8.00 -17.77
N ASP A 78 14.30 -7.17 -17.53
CA ASP A 78 14.98 -7.09 -16.24
C ASP A 78 14.07 -6.52 -15.12
N ARG A 79 13.16 -5.62 -15.46
CA ARG A 79 12.25 -4.97 -14.50
C ARG A 79 10.80 -5.11 -14.95
N LYS A 80 9.89 -5.33 -13.98
CA LYS A 80 8.44 -5.42 -14.24
C LYS A 80 7.90 -4.17 -14.92
N ARG A 81 8.48 -3.01 -14.63
CA ARG A 81 8.09 -1.71 -15.20
C ARG A 81 8.28 -1.67 -16.73
N ASP A 82 9.33 -2.31 -17.25
CA ASP A 82 9.66 -2.27 -18.67
C ASP A 82 8.72 -3.18 -19.44
N HIS A 83 8.43 -4.37 -18.90
CA HIS A 83 7.41 -5.25 -19.43
C HIS A 83 6.02 -4.60 -19.38
N LEU A 84 5.66 -3.94 -18.27
CA LEU A 84 4.40 -3.21 -18.17
C LEU A 84 4.28 -2.12 -19.26
N ARG A 85 5.35 -1.38 -19.54
CA ARG A 85 5.37 -0.39 -20.62
C ARG A 85 5.09 -1.04 -21.98
N GLU A 86 5.69 -2.19 -22.27
CA GLU A 86 5.41 -2.95 -23.50
C GLU A 86 3.95 -3.39 -23.57
N LEU A 87 3.40 -3.94 -22.48
CA LEU A 87 2.01 -4.38 -22.42
C LEU A 87 1.02 -3.24 -22.66
N LEU A 88 1.29 -2.07 -22.08
CA LEU A 88 0.48 -0.86 -22.29
C LEU A 88 0.55 -0.37 -23.74
N LEU A 89 1.74 -0.38 -24.35
CA LEU A 89 1.90 -0.02 -25.77
C LEU A 89 1.21 -1.01 -26.70
N GLY A 90 1.13 -2.28 -26.31
CA GLY A 90 0.42 -3.33 -27.03
C GLY A 90 -1.10 -3.30 -26.86
N GLY A 91 -1.64 -2.47 -25.97
CA GLY A 91 -3.09 -2.40 -25.72
C GLY A 91 -3.64 -3.58 -24.92
N HIS A 92 -2.79 -4.38 -24.28
CA HIS A 92 -3.19 -5.56 -23.50
C HIS A 92 -4.00 -5.15 -22.27
N SER A 93 -4.92 -6.01 -21.84
CA SER A 93 -5.55 -5.89 -20.52
C SER A 93 -4.63 -6.49 -19.46
N ILE A 94 -4.36 -5.72 -18.42
CA ILE A 94 -3.25 -5.94 -17.50
C ILE A 94 -3.80 -6.07 -16.09
N ILE A 95 -3.20 -6.98 -15.32
CA ILE A 95 -3.43 -7.08 -13.88
C ILE A 95 -2.12 -6.99 -13.11
N THR A 96 -2.15 -6.25 -12.00
CA THR A 96 -0.97 -6.07 -11.17
C THR A 96 -1.32 -5.77 -9.71
N THR A 97 -0.30 -5.67 -8.86
CA THR A 97 -0.45 -5.31 -7.46
C THR A 97 -0.32 -3.81 -7.22
N HIS A 98 -0.76 -3.36 -6.04
CA HIS A 98 -0.66 -1.95 -5.63
C HIS A 98 0.78 -1.40 -5.69
N ALA A 99 1.77 -2.23 -5.36
CA ALA A 99 3.17 -1.83 -5.35
C ALA A 99 3.68 -1.43 -6.74
N LEU A 100 3.28 -2.14 -7.80
CA LEU A 100 3.68 -1.77 -9.16
C LEU A 100 2.88 -0.57 -9.66
N PHE A 101 1.62 -0.39 -9.22
CA PHE A 101 0.80 0.74 -9.63
C PHE A 101 1.35 2.09 -9.17
N THR A 102 1.94 2.17 -7.97
CA THR A 102 2.56 3.43 -7.51
C THR A 102 3.79 3.82 -8.32
N ASP A 103 4.46 2.83 -8.90
CA ASP A 103 5.70 3.01 -9.67
C ASP A 103 5.45 3.47 -11.12
N ILE A 104 4.20 3.48 -11.60
CA ILE A 104 3.89 3.74 -13.03
C ILE A 104 3.43 5.17 -13.31
N ALA A 105 3.56 6.08 -12.33
CA ALA A 105 3.20 7.49 -12.49
C ALA A 105 3.86 8.14 -13.72
N TYR A 106 5.12 7.79 -14.00
CA TYR A 106 5.81 8.29 -15.18
C TYR A 106 5.21 7.78 -16.50
N LEU A 107 4.67 6.54 -16.53
CA LEU A 107 3.97 6.00 -17.70
C LEU A 107 2.65 6.74 -17.95
N ALA A 108 1.97 7.16 -16.87
CA ALA A 108 0.77 7.98 -16.97
C ALA A 108 1.08 9.38 -17.52
N GLN A 109 2.21 9.98 -17.16
CA GLN A 109 2.69 11.25 -17.73
C GLN A 109 2.97 11.14 -19.24
N ASP A 110 3.47 9.99 -19.69
CA ASP A 110 3.66 9.67 -21.12
C ASP A 110 2.33 9.43 -21.87
N GLY A 111 1.19 9.43 -21.17
CA GLY A 111 -0.14 9.22 -21.75
C GLY A 111 -0.47 7.76 -22.03
N LEU A 112 0.33 6.80 -21.54
CA LEU A 112 0.15 5.37 -21.85
C LEU A 112 -1.08 4.73 -21.23
N LEU A 113 -1.69 5.39 -20.23
CA LEU A 113 -2.94 4.94 -19.62
C LEU A 113 -4.18 5.58 -20.26
N LEU A 114 -4.00 6.46 -21.24
CA LEU A 114 -5.15 7.09 -21.92
C LEU A 114 -5.96 6.03 -22.66
N GLY A 115 -7.25 5.94 -22.34
CA GLY A 115 -8.16 4.94 -22.90
C GLY A 115 -8.23 3.63 -22.12
N TYR A 116 -7.38 3.43 -21.11
CA TYR A 116 -7.49 2.30 -20.19
C TYR A 116 -8.54 2.55 -19.11
N ASP A 117 -9.34 1.53 -18.81
CA ASP A 117 -10.17 1.50 -17.62
C ASP A 117 -9.37 0.97 -16.45
N VAL A 118 -9.04 1.86 -15.51
CA VAL A 118 -8.30 1.51 -14.32
C VAL A 118 -9.28 1.06 -13.24
N MET A 119 -9.12 -0.18 -12.79
CA MET A 119 -9.94 -0.76 -11.73
C MET A 119 -9.06 -1.12 -10.55
N VAL A 120 -9.34 -0.54 -9.39
CA VAL A 120 -8.58 -0.76 -8.16
C VAL A 120 -9.46 -1.51 -7.16
N ASP A 121 -9.03 -2.69 -6.73
CA ASP A 121 -9.65 -3.41 -5.61
C ASP A 121 -8.93 -3.04 -4.30
N GLU A 122 -9.70 -2.61 -3.29
CA GLU A 122 -9.22 -1.92 -2.08
C GLU A 122 -8.65 -0.51 -2.34
N VAL A 123 -8.35 0.23 -1.27
CA VAL A 123 -7.81 1.59 -1.37
C VAL A 123 -6.30 1.58 -1.58
N LEU A 124 -5.85 2.30 -2.61
CA LEU A 124 -4.43 2.62 -2.77
C LEU A 124 -3.91 3.46 -1.61
N SER A 125 -2.67 3.20 -1.21
CA SER A 125 -1.94 4.16 -0.39
C SER A 125 -1.73 5.43 -1.21
N VAL A 126 -2.35 6.53 -0.76
CA VAL A 126 -2.24 7.84 -1.43
C VAL A 126 -1.17 8.72 -0.81
N ALA A 127 -0.72 8.40 0.40
CA ALA A 127 0.32 9.13 1.09
C ALA A 127 0.99 8.25 2.15
N HIS A 128 2.32 8.30 2.24
CA HIS A 128 3.07 7.68 3.33
C HIS A 128 4.42 8.36 3.56
N SER A 129 4.98 8.21 4.76
CA SER A 129 6.30 8.78 5.06
C SER A 129 7.40 8.00 4.32
N VAL A 130 8.26 8.73 3.63
CA VAL A 130 9.46 8.21 2.95
C VAL A 130 10.74 8.78 3.54
N THR A 131 10.66 9.32 4.76
CA THR A 131 11.82 9.99 5.41
C THR A 131 13.00 9.03 5.59
N GLN A 132 12.75 7.73 5.74
CA GLN A 132 13.80 6.72 5.84
C GLN A 132 14.64 6.56 4.57
N GLU A 133 14.11 6.95 3.40
CA GLU A 133 14.84 6.90 2.12
C GLU A 133 16.05 7.83 2.08
N VAL A 134 16.15 8.77 3.03
CA VAL A 134 17.33 9.63 3.24
C VAL A 134 18.52 8.83 3.77
N MET A 135 18.28 7.71 4.46
CA MET A 135 19.29 6.98 5.24
C MET A 135 20.11 6.00 4.40
N THR A 136 20.69 6.49 3.30
CA THR A 136 21.64 5.72 2.50
C THR A 136 22.93 5.47 3.28
N THR A 137 23.71 4.47 2.86
CA THR A 137 25.02 4.17 3.48
C THR A 137 25.96 5.38 3.40
N GLY A 138 25.95 6.12 2.28
CA GLY A 138 26.73 7.35 2.12
C GLY A 138 26.25 8.48 3.03
N ALA A 139 24.93 8.68 3.15
CA ALA A 139 24.35 9.72 3.99
C ALA A 139 24.70 9.50 5.47
N LYS A 140 24.61 8.24 5.95
CA LYS A 140 25.03 7.87 7.31
C LYS A 140 26.52 8.15 7.55
N ALA A 141 27.38 7.82 6.59
CA ALA A 141 28.81 8.08 6.68
C ALA A 141 29.15 9.59 6.74
N GLN A 142 28.31 10.43 6.12
CA GLN A 142 28.41 11.90 6.19
C GLN A 142 27.74 12.50 7.43
N GLY A 143 27.24 11.69 8.37
CA GLY A 143 26.61 12.17 9.59
C GLY A 143 25.19 12.73 9.39
N VAL A 144 24.54 12.45 8.26
CA VAL A 144 23.15 12.83 8.01
C VAL A 144 22.24 11.99 8.91
N SER A 145 21.40 12.67 9.69
CA SER A 145 20.36 12.03 10.48
C SER A 145 18.99 12.18 9.81
N ILE A 146 18.05 11.30 10.14
CA ILE A 146 16.63 11.39 9.70
C ILE A 146 16.04 12.78 9.99
N GLN A 147 16.56 13.47 11.00
CA GLN A 147 16.13 14.80 11.42
C GLN A 147 16.73 15.95 10.59
N SER A 148 17.55 15.70 9.55
CA SER A 148 18.20 16.77 8.78
C SER A 148 18.41 16.41 7.31
N TRP A 149 17.36 15.98 6.61
CA TRP A 149 17.42 15.86 5.15
C TRP A 149 17.64 17.24 4.48
N LYS A 150 17.16 18.32 5.10
CA LYS A 150 17.35 19.70 4.62
C LYS A 150 18.83 20.06 4.48
N GLY A 151 19.68 19.67 5.43
CA GLY A 151 21.12 19.92 5.35
C GLY A 151 21.75 19.33 4.09
N LEU A 152 21.44 18.06 3.79
CA LEU A 152 22.00 17.41 2.61
C LEU A 152 21.34 17.86 1.31
N TYR A 153 20.01 18.02 1.26
CA TYR A 153 19.32 18.24 -0.01
C TYR A 153 19.04 19.73 -0.29
N ILE A 154 18.68 20.52 0.71
CA ILE A 154 18.30 21.93 0.53
C ILE A 154 19.51 22.85 0.67
N ASP A 155 20.27 22.74 1.75
CA ASP A 155 21.38 23.68 2.04
C ASP A 155 22.53 23.51 1.03
N GLU A 156 22.79 22.27 0.62
CA GLU A 156 23.72 21.98 -0.48
C GLU A 156 23.11 22.27 -1.87
N GLY A 157 21.87 22.73 -1.98
CA GLY A 157 21.25 23.14 -3.24
C GLY A 157 20.98 22.00 -4.22
N PHE A 158 20.69 20.80 -3.73
CA PHE A 158 20.23 19.69 -4.56
C PHE A 158 18.71 19.76 -4.82
N ALA A 159 17.93 20.35 -3.92
CA ALA A 159 16.50 20.51 -4.07
C ALA A 159 16.01 21.85 -3.54
N THR A 160 14.81 22.24 -3.94
CA THR A 160 14.04 23.36 -3.36
C THR A 160 12.68 22.85 -2.88
N VAL A 161 12.05 23.59 -1.97
CA VAL A 161 10.71 23.28 -1.47
C VAL A 161 9.79 24.45 -1.78
N ASP A 162 8.64 24.15 -2.38
CA ASP A 162 7.55 25.10 -2.55
C ASP A 162 7.02 25.53 -1.16
N PRO A 163 7.04 26.83 -0.83
CA PRO A 163 6.67 27.29 0.51
C PRO A 163 5.18 27.14 0.81
N ASP A 164 4.32 27.11 -0.22
CA ASP A 164 2.87 27.08 -0.05
C ASP A 164 2.33 25.65 0.00
N THR A 165 2.92 24.75 -0.80
CA THR A 165 2.47 23.36 -0.94
C THR A 165 3.35 22.35 -0.22
N GLY A 166 4.60 22.70 0.08
CA GLY A 166 5.62 21.79 0.60
C GLY A 166 6.21 20.85 -0.47
N MET A 167 5.88 21.00 -1.74
CA MET A 167 6.39 20.13 -2.82
C MET A 167 7.90 20.28 -3.00
N VAL A 168 8.61 19.17 -3.17
CA VAL A 168 10.07 19.12 -3.34
C VAL A 168 10.42 19.05 -4.82
N TYR A 169 11.17 20.02 -5.31
CA TYR A 169 11.67 20.04 -6.69
C TYR A 169 13.16 19.68 -6.74
N PRO A 170 13.60 18.75 -7.61
CA PRO A 170 15.01 18.49 -7.79
C PRO A 170 15.65 19.58 -8.64
N SER A 171 16.88 19.98 -8.29
CA SER A 171 17.69 20.90 -9.10
C SER A 171 18.49 20.16 -10.18
N ASP A 172 18.99 20.91 -11.17
CA ASP A 172 19.97 20.43 -12.15
C ASP A 172 21.23 19.83 -11.47
N LYS A 173 21.60 20.36 -10.29
CA LYS A 173 22.74 19.83 -9.52
C LYS A 173 22.47 18.40 -9.08
N TRP A 174 21.26 18.09 -8.61
CA TRP A 174 20.89 16.73 -8.21
C TRP A 174 20.82 15.80 -9.40
N GLU A 175 20.25 16.25 -10.52
CA GLU A 175 20.16 15.45 -11.74
C GLU A 175 21.54 15.01 -12.27
N ARG A 176 22.53 15.91 -12.24
CA ARG A 176 23.92 15.62 -12.66
C ARG A 176 24.71 14.77 -11.66
N LYS A 177 24.28 14.73 -10.39
CA LYS A 177 25.03 14.08 -9.29
C LYS A 177 24.27 12.93 -8.63
N GLN A 178 23.22 12.40 -9.27
CA GLN A 178 22.37 11.34 -8.73
C GLN A 178 23.09 10.03 -8.37
N ASP A 179 24.32 9.83 -8.84
CA ASP A 179 25.15 8.65 -8.54
C ASP A 179 25.98 8.78 -7.27
N LEU A 180 25.93 9.94 -6.59
CA LEU A 180 26.58 10.11 -5.29
C LEU A 180 25.97 9.16 -4.25
N PRO A 181 26.78 8.44 -3.46
CA PRO A 181 26.30 7.44 -2.51
C PRO A 181 25.44 8.01 -1.38
N GLU A 182 25.58 9.29 -1.05
CA GLU A 182 24.76 10.03 -0.10
C GLU A 182 23.38 10.41 -0.63
N LEU A 183 23.18 10.42 -1.95
CA LEU A 183 21.90 10.83 -2.55
C LEU A 183 21.00 9.62 -2.82
N SER A 184 19.73 9.77 -2.50
CA SER A 184 18.72 8.75 -2.72
C SER A 184 18.15 8.86 -4.15
N LYS A 185 18.40 7.81 -4.95
CA LYS A 185 17.80 7.67 -6.29
C LYS A 185 16.27 7.58 -6.23
N THR A 186 15.75 6.99 -5.15
CA THR A 186 14.31 6.91 -4.87
C THR A 186 13.72 8.30 -4.68
N LEU A 187 14.29 9.12 -3.79
CA LEU A 187 13.82 10.48 -3.55
C LEU A 187 13.93 11.36 -4.80
N PHE A 188 15.01 11.21 -5.58
CA PHE A 188 15.15 11.92 -6.84
C PHE A 188 14.02 11.59 -7.81
N SER A 189 13.71 10.29 -7.95
CA SER A 189 12.63 9.81 -8.82
C SER A 189 11.26 10.34 -8.37
N MET A 190 11.00 10.35 -7.05
CA MET A 190 9.76 10.89 -6.49
C MET A 190 9.63 12.40 -6.70
N ALA A 191 10.71 13.16 -6.50
CA ALA A 191 10.74 14.60 -6.72
C ALA A 191 10.54 14.94 -8.20
N LYS A 192 11.18 14.20 -9.11
CA LYS A 192 10.99 14.37 -10.57
C LYS A 192 9.56 14.04 -11.01
N ALA A 193 8.91 13.10 -10.32
CA ALA A 193 7.52 12.72 -10.57
C ALA A 193 6.49 13.63 -9.87
N GLU A 194 6.91 14.75 -9.26
CA GLU A 194 6.04 15.69 -8.51
C GLU A 194 5.22 14.98 -7.42
N SER A 195 5.88 14.05 -6.73
CA SER A 195 5.26 13.13 -5.76
C SER A 195 5.90 13.17 -4.39
N LEU A 196 6.88 14.06 -4.18
CA LEU A 196 7.63 14.21 -2.95
C LEU A 196 7.28 15.54 -2.27
N PHE A 197 6.88 15.47 -1.00
CA PHE A 197 6.48 16.61 -0.20
C PHE A 197 7.25 16.66 1.12
N SER A 198 7.63 17.86 1.55
CA SER A 198 8.16 18.13 2.86
C SER A 198 7.05 18.60 3.79
N VAL A 199 6.92 17.93 4.93
CA VAL A 199 5.98 18.30 5.99
C VAL A 199 6.75 18.74 7.22
N GLY A 200 6.60 20.01 7.58
CA GLY A 200 7.38 20.63 8.64
C GLY A 200 8.86 20.67 8.30
N GLU A 201 9.73 20.33 9.25
CA GLU A 201 11.17 20.41 9.04
C GLU A 201 11.80 19.09 8.58
N ASN A 202 11.29 17.96 9.08
CA ASN A 202 12.05 16.71 9.10
C ASN A 202 11.31 15.53 8.49
N VAL A 203 10.10 15.74 7.96
CA VAL A 203 9.30 14.66 7.40
C VAL A 203 9.21 14.83 5.89
N LEU A 204 9.57 13.77 5.18
CA LEU A 204 9.26 13.60 3.77
C LEU A 204 8.10 12.64 3.63
N VAL A 205 7.12 13.03 2.83
CA VAL A 205 5.93 12.28 2.50
C VAL A 205 5.93 12.07 0.99
N TRP A 206 5.77 10.82 0.57
CA TRP A 206 5.40 10.53 -0.80
C TRP A 206 3.89 10.60 -0.90
N GLU A 207 3.39 11.19 -1.98
CA GLU A 207 1.99 11.20 -2.34
C GLU A 207 1.79 10.61 -3.72
N LEU A 208 0.68 9.89 -3.91
CA LEU A 208 0.32 9.31 -5.19
C LEU A 208 0.22 10.43 -6.23
N PRO A 209 0.91 10.33 -7.38
CA PRO A 209 0.80 11.34 -8.42
C PRO A 209 -0.64 11.47 -8.91
N PRO A 210 -1.28 12.66 -8.81
CA PRO A 210 -2.68 12.84 -9.23
C PRO A 210 -2.91 12.47 -10.70
N ILE A 211 -1.86 12.52 -11.51
CA ILE A 211 -1.85 12.12 -12.91
C ILE A 211 -2.31 10.68 -13.11
N LEU A 212 -2.02 9.77 -12.18
CA LEU A 212 -2.48 8.37 -12.26
C LEU A 212 -3.99 8.23 -12.20
N LEU A 213 -4.68 9.23 -11.66
CA LEU A 213 -6.14 9.25 -11.56
C LEU A 213 -6.80 10.16 -12.62
N LYS A 214 -6.00 10.95 -13.34
CA LYS A 214 -6.46 11.91 -14.37
C LYS A 214 -6.14 11.46 -15.80
N ALA A 215 -5.06 10.71 -16.00
CA ALA A 215 -4.54 10.28 -17.30
C ALA A 215 -5.08 8.91 -17.75
N VAL A 216 -6.34 8.62 -17.48
CA VAL A 216 -6.95 7.30 -17.72
C VAL A 216 -8.22 7.42 -18.56
N GLY A 217 -8.73 6.31 -19.10
CA GLY A 217 -10.05 6.26 -19.73
C GLY A 217 -11.17 6.42 -18.72
N SER A 218 -11.17 5.57 -17.69
CA SER A 218 -12.01 5.69 -16.50
C SER A 218 -11.28 5.13 -15.28
N LEU A 219 -11.76 5.48 -14.08
CA LEU A 219 -11.23 4.99 -12.81
C LEU A 219 -12.36 4.49 -11.92
N THR A 220 -12.33 3.21 -11.55
CA THR A 220 -13.23 2.64 -10.55
C THR A 220 -12.43 2.10 -9.38
N ILE A 221 -12.71 2.58 -8.17
CA ILE A 221 -12.07 2.10 -6.94
C ILE A 221 -13.12 1.40 -6.08
N TYR A 222 -12.88 0.13 -5.78
CA TYR A 222 -13.70 -0.69 -4.90
C TYR A 222 -13.15 -0.60 -3.47
N THR A 223 -13.93 -0.05 -2.56
CA THR A 223 -13.48 0.14 -1.16
C THR A 223 -14.64 -0.01 -0.19
N PHE A 224 -14.36 0.06 1.10
CA PHE A 224 -15.36 0.21 2.15
C PHE A 224 -15.03 1.43 3.02
N LEU A 225 -16.05 2.24 3.33
CA LEU A 225 -15.92 3.50 4.09
C LEU A 225 -15.06 4.54 3.36
N ALA A 226 -15.33 4.75 2.07
CA ALA A 226 -14.57 5.63 1.19
C ALA A 226 -14.39 7.04 1.77
N GLU A 227 -15.46 7.60 2.35
CA GLU A 227 -15.50 8.94 2.96
C GLU A 227 -14.56 9.12 4.15
N GLY A 228 -14.25 8.05 4.88
CA GLY A 228 -13.30 8.08 5.98
C GLY A 228 -11.86 7.83 5.56
N SER A 229 -11.61 7.56 4.28
CA SER A 229 -10.28 7.19 3.77
C SER A 229 -9.46 8.42 3.39
N LEU A 230 -8.13 8.28 3.43
CA LEU A 230 -7.21 9.28 2.89
C LEU A 230 -7.41 9.50 1.38
N MET A 231 -7.88 8.48 0.64
CA MET A 231 -8.13 8.58 -0.80
C MET A 231 -9.19 9.64 -1.14
N ALA A 232 -10.33 9.67 -0.44
CA ALA A 232 -11.36 10.67 -0.67
C ALA A 232 -10.86 12.10 -0.36
N GLY A 233 -10.08 12.25 0.73
CA GLY A 233 -9.43 13.52 1.06
C GLY A 233 -8.42 13.95 -0.02
N PHE A 234 -7.60 13.01 -0.50
CA PHE A 234 -6.64 13.23 -1.57
C PHE A 234 -7.32 13.66 -2.87
N MET A 235 -8.39 12.97 -3.30
CA MET A 235 -9.13 13.33 -4.51
C MET A 235 -9.70 14.75 -4.43
N ARG A 236 -10.31 15.12 -3.29
CA ARG A 236 -10.83 16.48 -3.05
C ARG A 236 -9.75 17.53 -3.12
N ARG A 237 -8.62 17.31 -2.44
CA ARG A 237 -7.49 18.25 -2.44
C ARG A 237 -6.93 18.49 -3.84
N ASN A 238 -6.91 17.45 -4.68
CA ASN A 238 -6.40 17.53 -6.05
C ASN A 238 -7.46 17.88 -7.11
N ALA A 239 -8.64 18.35 -6.67
CA ALA A 239 -9.78 18.71 -7.50
C ALA A 239 -10.22 17.58 -8.47
N ILE A 240 -10.15 16.33 -8.00
CA ILE A 240 -10.64 15.17 -8.73
C ILE A 240 -12.09 14.95 -8.32
N ALA A 241 -13.01 15.24 -9.24
CA ALA A 241 -14.42 14.94 -9.05
C ALA A 241 -14.65 13.43 -9.12
N PHE A 242 -15.47 12.89 -8.22
CA PHE A 242 -15.80 11.47 -8.20
C PHE A 242 -17.26 11.25 -7.82
N THR A 243 -17.84 10.17 -8.35
CA THR A 243 -19.14 9.65 -7.95
C THR A 243 -18.94 8.68 -6.80
N HIS A 244 -19.61 8.93 -5.67
CA HIS A 244 -19.66 7.99 -4.55
C HIS A 244 -20.88 7.08 -4.69
N ASP A 245 -20.64 5.86 -5.17
CA ASP A 245 -21.67 4.84 -5.26
C ASP A 245 -21.68 4.02 -3.95
N ARG A 246 -22.74 4.18 -3.15
CA ARG A 246 -22.89 3.54 -1.83
C ARG A 246 -24.19 2.75 -1.72
N ASP A 247 -24.10 1.51 -1.26
CA ASP A 247 -25.26 0.73 -0.83
C ASP A 247 -25.47 0.82 0.69
N ALA A 248 -26.22 1.84 1.11
CA ALA A 248 -26.51 2.08 2.52
C ALA A 248 -27.38 0.97 3.15
N ALA A 249 -28.18 0.25 2.36
CA ALA A 249 -29.04 -0.81 2.88
C ALA A 249 -28.22 -2.06 3.21
N SER A 250 -27.35 -2.49 2.29
CA SER A 250 -26.43 -3.61 2.56
C SER A 250 -25.44 -3.28 3.67
N GLU A 251 -24.90 -2.06 3.71
CA GLU A 251 -24.02 -1.62 4.80
C GLU A 251 -24.70 -1.70 6.17
N ARG A 252 -25.96 -1.27 6.28
CA ARG A 252 -26.71 -1.37 7.54
C ARG A 252 -26.84 -2.83 7.99
N LYS A 253 -27.25 -3.73 7.08
CA LYS A 253 -27.35 -5.17 7.37
C LYS A 253 -26.01 -5.75 7.82
N PHE A 254 -24.92 -5.41 7.12
CA PHE A 254 -23.57 -5.83 7.48
C PHE A 254 -23.17 -5.36 8.88
N ARG A 255 -23.41 -4.09 9.21
CA ARG A 255 -23.10 -3.54 10.54
C ARG A 255 -23.93 -4.18 11.65
N ASP A 256 -25.20 -4.44 11.40
CA ASP A 256 -26.08 -5.06 12.40
C ASP A 256 -25.68 -6.52 12.65
N GLU A 257 -25.32 -7.26 11.60
CA GLU A 257 -24.80 -8.61 11.72
C GLU A 257 -23.44 -8.62 12.44
N ALA A 258 -22.53 -7.72 12.09
CA ALA A 258 -21.25 -7.59 12.77
C ALA A 258 -21.42 -7.29 14.27
N LYS A 259 -22.33 -6.38 14.64
CA LYS A 259 -22.65 -6.11 16.05
C LYS A 259 -23.20 -7.33 16.79
N ARG A 260 -23.95 -8.18 16.10
CA ARG A 260 -24.52 -9.41 16.67
C ARG A 260 -23.46 -10.49 16.86
N LEU A 261 -22.50 -10.58 15.95
CA LEU A 261 -21.45 -11.60 15.95
C LEU A 261 -20.21 -11.23 16.77
N ILE A 262 -19.93 -9.93 16.96
CA ILE A 262 -18.74 -9.45 17.65
C ILE A 262 -19.06 -9.20 19.13
N GLU A 263 -18.37 -9.94 20.00
CA GLU A 263 -18.31 -9.65 21.43
C GLU A 263 -16.97 -9.01 21.78
N VAL A 264 -16.98 -7.76 22.26
CA VAL A 264 -15.78 -7.08 22.74
C VAL A 264 -15.61 -7.36 24.23
N ARG A 265 -14.49 -7.98 24.60
CA ARG A 265 -14.15 -8.28 26.00
C ARG A 265 -12.83 -7.59 26.37
N ASP A 266 -12.82 -6.96 27.54
CA ASP A 266 -11.58 -6.44 28.12
C ASP A 266 -10.76 -7.56 28.77
N MET A 267 -9.45 -7.33 28.91
CA MET A 267 -8.52 -8.18 29.65
C MET A 267 -7.94 -7.41 30.84
N PRO A 268 -8.67 -7.29 31.97
CA PRO A 268 -8.28 -6.41 33.08
C PRO A 268 -6.88 -6.68 33.66
N SER A 269 -6.38 -7.92 33.54
CA SER A 269 -5.04 -8.27 33.99
C SER A 269 -3.90 -7.61 33.21
N VAL A 270 -4.18 -7.08 32.01
CA VAL A 270 -3.18 -6.52 31.10
C VAL A 270 -3.62 -5.21 30.42
N ASN A 271 -4.84 -4.74 30.61
CA ASN A 271 -5.38 -3.54 29.94
C ASN A 271 -4.62 -2.24 30.27
N ARG A 272 -3.84 -2.20 31.36
CA ARG A 272 -2.96 -1.07 31.71
C ARG A 272 -1.58 -1.12 31.04
N LEU A 273 -1.26 -2.19 30.32
CA LEU A 273 0.00 -2.32 29.58
C LEU A 273 -0.08 -1.61 28.22
N ARG A 274 1.06 -1.11 27.74
CA ARG A 274 1.17 -0.48 26.42
C ARG A 274 1.45 -1.54 25.36
N PHE A 275 0.48 -1.78 24.48
CA PHE A 275 0.60 -2.76 23.38
C PHE A 275 0.98 -2.13 22.03
N SER A 276 1.42 -0.87 21.97
CA SER A 276 2.08 -0.34 20.77
C SER A 276 3.36 -1.14 20.47
N TYR A 277 3.85 -1.13 19.23
CA TYR A 277 5.08 -1.85 18.87
C TYR A 277 6.24 -1.52 19.82
N SER A 278 6.54 -0.22 20.01
CA SER A 278 7.57 0.23 20.96
C SER A 278 7.24 -0.11 22.42
N GLY A 279 5.96 -0.06 22.81
CA GLY A 279 5.50 -0.44 24.14
C GLY A 279 5.80 -1.90 24.45
N GLN A 280 5.49 -2.80 23.51
CA GLN A 280 5.79 -4.23 23.61
C GLN A 280 7.30 -4.49 23.70
N GLN A 281 8.11 -3.83 22.87
CA GLN A 281 9.57 -3.99 22.89
C GLN A 281 10.22 -3.51 24.20
N SER A 282 9.57 -2.57 24.91
CA SER A 282 10.03 -2.06 26.21
C SER A 282 9.53 -2.86 27.43
N MET A 283 8.73 -3.91 27.22
CA MET A 283 8.14 -4.67 28.32
C MET A 283 9.20 -5.45 29.13
N THR A 284 9.00 -5.50 30.44
CA THR A 284 9.82 -6.32 31.33
C THR A 284 9.41 -7.79 31.25
N LYS A 285 10.27 -8.69 31.72
CA LYS A 285 9.96 -10.13 31.83
C LYS A 285 8.68 -10.40 32.64
N ASP A 286 8.41 -9.59 33.67
CA ASP A 286 7.19 -9.72 34.47
C ASP A 286 5.94 -9.32 33.68
N HIS A 287 6.03 -8.28 32.84
CA HIS A 287 4.96 -7.91 31.93
C HIS A 287 4.72 -9.00 30.88
N HIS A 288 5.77 -9.59 30.31
CA HIS A 288 5.62 -10.73 29.40
C HIS A 288 4.88 -11.90 30.06
N LYS A 289 5.25 -12.25 31.30
CA LYS A 289 4.59 -13.31 32.06
C LYS A 289 3.11 -12.97 32.36
N LYS A 290 2.78 -11.70 32.62
CA LYS A 290 1.37 -11.26 32.78
C LYS A 290 0.57 -11.45 31.49
N VAL A 291 1.13 -11.07 30.34
CA VAL A 291 0.49 -11.24 29.02
C VAL A 291 0.28 -12.72 28.71
N SER A 292 1.34 -13.53 28.79
CA SER A 292 1.26 -14.97 28.54
C SER A 292 0.23 -15.66 29.44
N ASN A 293 0.20 -15.35 30.73
CA ASN A 293 -0.81 -15.90 31.65
C ASN A 293 -2.23 -15.43 31.33
N ALA A 294 -2.41 -14.20 30.86
CA ALA A 294 -3.72 -13.70 30.46
C ALA A 294 -4.22 -14.44 29.21
N LEU A 295 -3.36 -14.63 28.21
CA LEU A 295 -3.64 -15.45 27.03
C LEU A 295 -3.99 -16.90 27.40
N LYS A 296 -3.21 -17.53 28.27
CA LYS A 296 -3.51 -18.88 28.79
C LYS A 296 -4.91 -18.97 29.40
N LYS A 297 -5.29 -18.00 30.24
CA LYS A 297 -6.62 -17.96 30.84
C LYS A 297 -7.73 -17.79 29.80
N ILE A 298 -7.49 -17.01 28.75
CA ILE A 298 -8.43 -16.89 27.62
C ILE A 298 -8.59 -18.24 26.91
N LYS A 299 -7.48 -18.92 26.58
CA LYS A 299 -7.53 -20.24 25.94
C LYS A 299 -8.33 -21.24 26.76
N GLU A 300 -8.09 -21.31 28.06
CA GLU A 300 -8.70 -22.31 28.93
C GLU A 300 -10.18 -22.04 29.28
N ARG A 301 -10.60 -20.77 29.21
CA ARG A 301 -11.94 -20.33 29.65
C ARG A 301 -12.85 -19.95 28.49
N LEU A 302 -12.41 -19.01 27.67
CA LEU A 302 -13.24 -18.42 26.61
C LEU A 302 -13.13 -19.20 25.31
N LEU A 303 -11.92 -19.62 24.94
CA LEU A 303 -11.65 -20.32 23.68
C LEU A 303 -11.53 -21.83 23.88
N ARG A 304 -12.22 -22.39 24.89
CA ARG A 304 -12.16 -23.82 25.19
C ARG A 304 -12.76 -24.61 24.03
N GLY A 305 -11.96 -25.49 23.44
CA GLY A 305 -12.38 -26.30 22.29
C GLY A 305 -12.40 -25.55 20.95
N VAL A 306 -11.99 -24.28 20.93
CA VAL A 306 -11.80 -23.54 19.68
C VAL A 306 -10.46 -23.96 19.07
N PRO A 307 -10.44 -24.45 17.81
CA PRO A 307 -9.20 -24.77 17.10
C PRO A 307 -8.33 -23.52 16.91
N MET A 308 -7.00 -23.64 16.98
CA MET A 308 -6.09 -22.48 16.93
C MET A 308 -6.03 -21.84 15.55
N GLU A 309 -6.34 -22.57 14.48
CA GLU A 309 -6.51 -22.00 13.14
C GLU A 309 -7.65 -20.95 13.07
N ASN A 310 -8.58 -20.98 14.03
CA ASN A 310 -9.65 -20.00 14.17
C ASN A 310 -9.31 -18.86 15.15
N VAL A 311 -8.08 -18.80 15.65
CA VAL A 311 -7.63 -17.80 16.63
C VAL A 311 -6.51 -16.96 16.02
N MET A 312 -6.79 -15.66 15.83
CA MET A 312 -5.78 -14.70 15.39
C MET A 312 -5.25 -13.89 16.58
N ILE A 313 -3.93 -13.74 16.65
CA ILE A 313 -3.25 -12.94 17.66
C ILE A 313 -2.37 -11.90 16.97
N THR A 314 -2.53 -10.63 17.36
CA THR A 314 -1.76 -9.51 16.81
C THR A 314 -0.78 -8.98 17.86
N SER A 315 0.52 -9.11 17.58
CA SER A 315 1.61 -8.57 18.40
C SER A 315 2.82 -8.24 17.53
N ALA A 316 3.86 -7.63 18.12
CA ALA A 316 5.17 -7.59 17.49
C ALA A 316 5.65 -9.03 17.23
N LYS A 317 6.27 -9.27 16.07
CA LYS A 317 6.66 -10.62 15.61
C LYS A 317 7.54 -11.33 16.64
N ASP A 318 8.55 -10.64 17.15
CA ASP A 318 9.49 -11.19 18.13
C ASP A 318 8.86 -11.51 19.49
N MET A 319 7.69 -10.91 19.79
CA MET A 319 6.92 -11.24 20.99
C MET A 319 6.20 -12.58 20.86
N TRP A 320 5.85 -12.97 19.64
CA TRP A 320 5.13 -14.21 19.37
C TRP A 320 6.07 -15.37 19.02
N SER A 321 7.07 -15.12 18.18
CA SER A 321 8.01 -16.14 17.68
C SER A 321 9.41 -15.55 17.54
N THR A 322 10.41 -16.32 17.96
CA THR A 322 11.82 -16.00 17.70
C THR A 322 12.18 -16.30 16.23
N PRO A 323 13.29 -15.76 15.69
CA PRO A 323 13.74 -16.04 14.32
C PRO A 323 13.94 -17.53 14.02
N ASN A 324 14.22 -18.34 15.03
CA ASN A 324 14.45 -19.78 14.91
C ASN A 324 13.16 -20.60 15.08
N GLY A 325 11.98 -19.99 14.95
CA GLY A 325 10.67 -20.65 15.08
C GLY A 325 10.28 -21.06 16.50
N ARG A 326 11.04 -20.66 17.54
CA ARG A 326 10.69 -20.95 18.94
C ARG A 326 9.66 -19.95 19.46
N PRO A 327 8.83 -20.30 20.46
CA PRO A 327 7.88 -19.37 21.06
C PRO A 327 8.59 -18.14 21.62
N GLY A 328 8.06 -16.96 21.29
CA GLY A 328 8.46 -15.68 21.87
C GLY A 328 7.90 -15.46 23.29
N PRO A 329 8.20 -14.32 23.92
CA PRO A 329 7.78 -14.00 25.28
C PRO A 329 6.27 -14.09 25.57
N PHE A 330 5.40 -13.68 24.64
CA PHE A 330 3.94 -13.77 24.83
C PHE A 330 3.41 -15.19 24.58
N ALA A 331 3.99 -15.87 23.60
CA ALA A 331 3.65 -17.24 23.25
C ALA A 331 4.06 -18.24 24.35
N THR A 332 5.24 -18.05 24.96
CA THR A 332 5.81 -18.94 25.97
C THR A 332 4.87 -19.06 27.17
N GLY A 333 4.28 -20.24 27.37
CA GLY A 333 3.36 -20.52 28.48
C GLY A 333 1.89 -20.12 28.24
N SER A 334 1.58 -19.48 27.11
CA SER A 334 0.20 -19.12 26.73
C SER A 334 -0.67 -20.32 26.36
N ARG A 335 -0.03 -21.45 26.01
CA ARG A 335 -0.64 -22.62 25.38
C ARG A 335 -1.28 -22.34 24.02
N MET A 336 -1.12 -21.16 23.45
CA MET A 336 -1.67 -20.76 22.14
C MET A 336 -0.64 -20.85 21.00
N PHE A 337 0.60 -21.26 21.29
CA PHE A 337 1.63 -21.44 20.29
C PHE A 337 1.64 -22.89 19.81
N GLU A 338 1.38 -23.10 18.53
CA GLU A 338 1.55 -24.37 17.84
C GLU A 338 2.85 -24.29 17.03
N ASN A 339 3.66 -25.35 17.06
CA ASN A 339 4.85 -25.39 16.22
C ASN A 339 4.35 -25.43 14.77
N VAL A 340 4.61 -24.34 14.03
CA VAL A 340 4.40 -24.28 12.58
C VAL A 340 5.49 -25.08 11.88
#